data_AF-A0A2S6BVI3-F1
#
_entry.id   AF-A0A2S6BVI3-F1
#
_cell.length_a   1.000
_cell.length_b   1.000
_cell.length_c   1.000
_cell.angle_alpha   90.00
_cell.angle_beta   90.00
_cell.angle_gamma   90.00
#
_symmetry.space_group_name_H-M   'P 1'
#
loop_
_entity.id
_entity.type
_entity.pdbx_description
1 polymer ?
#
loop_
_entity_poly.entity_id
_entity_poly.type
_entity_poly.pdbx_seq_one_letter_code
_entity_poly.pdbx_strand_id
1 'polypeptide(L)'
;MTDEKKAPYKWIAAKLESLDPYKDYEEIVRLTTCYHANDFMNNLIYSITFPNLVKGGRSARAIWREDGGKVLHKATVRCEGSEHHNMTWLFYGANDKRCLDSIAYVNNLHARLEAKVTPGCYGHNDDYIDTLASAALIGQRFAISLGLQGLTTKLVCMSICCGMLWEKRQDTTVFIYA
;
A
#
# COMPACT_ATOMS: atom_id res chain seq x y z
N MET A 1 -0.53 14.37 44.11
CA MET A 1 -0.95 14.87 42.78
C MET A 1 -0.20 14.01 41.77
N THR A 2 -0.83 12.93 41.31
CA THR A 2 -0.23 12.06 40.30
C THR A 2 -0.40 12.75 38.96
N ASP A 3 0.70 13.23 38.39
CA ASP A 3 0.74 13.63 36.98
C ASP A 3 0.37 12.38 36.17
N GLU A 4 -0.90 12.26 35.77
CA GLU A 4 -1.29 11.40 34.69
C GLU A 4 -0.50 11.88 33.47
N LYS A 5 0.61 11.21 33.15
CA LYS A 5 1.28 11.35 31.86
C LYS A 5 0.22 11.12 30.79
N LYS A 6 -0.33 12.20 30.23
CA LYS A 6 -1.24 12.14 29.08
C LYS A 6 -0.47 11.40 27.99
N ALA A 7 -0.85 10.16 27.72
CA ALA A 7 -0.29 9.40 26.62
C ALA A 7 -0.32 10.31 25.36
N PRO A 8 0.81 10.52 24.68
CA PRO A 8 1.01 11.66 23.77
C PRO A 8 0.03 11.73 22.58
N TYR A 9 -0.80 10.71 22.37
CA TYR A 9 -1.55 10.49 21.13
C TYR A 9 -3.07 10.38 21.31
N LYS A 10 -3.62 10.80 22.47
CA LYS A 10 -5.08 10.77 22.69
C LYS A 10 -5.86 11.53 21.60
N TRP A 11 -5.29 12.59 21.02
CA TRP A 11 -5.97 13.37 19.99
C TRP A 11 -6.06 12.66 18.64
N ILE A 12 -5.05 11.86 18.25
CA ILE A 12 -5.06 11.10 16.98
C ILE A 12 -6.09 10.00 17.07
N ALA A 13 -6.10 9.26 18.18
CA ALA A 13 -7.11 8.25 18.46
C ALA A 13 -8.53 8.85 18.44
N ALA A 14 -8.74 9.96 19.15
CA ALA A 14 -10.03 10.66 19.16
C ALA A 14 -10.41 11.19 17.76
N LYS A 15 -9.45 11.68 16.98
CA LYS A 15 -9.69 12.14 15.60
C LYS A 15 -10.11 10.96 14.73
N LEU A 16 -9.38 9.85 14.73
CA LEU A 16 -9.74 8.63 14.01
C LEU A 16 -11.13 8.13 14.40
N GLU A 17 -11.48 8.18 15.70
CA GLU A 17 -12.82 7.84 16.20
C GLU A 17 -13.93 8.78 15.70
N SER A 18 -13.62 10.03 15.37
CA SER A 18 -14.59 11.00 14.81
C SER A 18 -14.80 10.89 13.30
N LEU A 19 -13.84 10.34 12.55
CA LEU A 19 -13.86 10.34 11.07
C LEU A 19 -14.85 9.32 10.48
N ASP A 20 -15.51 9.68 9.38
CA ASP A 20 -16.39 8.78 8.63
C ASP A 20 -15.54 7.99 7.60
N PRO A 21 -15.47 6.65 7.70
CA PRO A 21 -14.64 5.84 6.80
C PRO A 21 -15.04 5.92 5.33
N TYR A 22 -16.28 6.32 5.00
CA TYR A 22 -16.74 6.45 3.62
C TYR A 22 -16.48 7.84 3.01
N LYS A 23 -16.11 8.83 3.83
CA LYS A 23 -15.89 10.22 3.38
C LYS A 23 -14.47 10.69 3.64
N ASP A 24 -13.94 10.39 4.83
CA ASP A 24 -12.67 10.92 5.34
C ASP A 24 -11.54 9.91 5.22
N TYR A 25 -11.64 9.01 4.24
CA TYR A 25 -10.72 7.89 4.07
C TYR A 25 -9.26 8.33 3.88
N GLU A 26 -9.00 9.42 3.16
CA GLU A 26 -7.64 9.95 2.96
C GLU A 26 -7.01 10.38 4.28
N GLU A 27 -7.79 11.04 5.14
CA GLU A 27 -7.32 11.47 6.46
C GLU A 27 -7.10 10.27 7.38
N ILE A 28 -8.00 9.27 7.36
CA ILE A 28 -7.83 8.03 8.13
C ILE A 28 -6.52 7.33 7.72
N VAL A 29 -6.28 7.17 6.42
CA VAL A 29 -5.06 6.53 5.89
C VAL A 29 -3.81 7.31 6.29
N ARG A 30 -3.84 8.64 6.14
CA ARG A 30 -2.73 9.51 6.49
C ARG A 30 -2.40 9.45 7.97
N LEU A 31 -3.38 9.63 8.85
CA LEU A 31 -3.18 9.55 10.29
C LEU A 31 -2.69 8.14 10.69
N THR A 32 -3.27 7.09 10.12
CA THR A 32 -2.88 5.73 10.46
C THR A 32 -1.44 5.42 10.02
N THR A 33 -1.09 5.74 8.78
CA THR A 33 0.21 5.40 8.20
C THR A 33 1.32 6.27 8.78
N CYS A 34 1.11 7.59 8.86
CA CYS A 34 2.17 8.52 9.25
C CYS A 34 2.48 8.49 10.75
N TYR A 35 1.54 8.05 11.60
CA TYR A 35 1.75 8.03 13.05
C TYR A 35 2.14 6.67 13.60
N HIS A 36 1.73 5.57 12.95
CA HIS A 36 2.11 4.22 13.40
C HIS A 36 3.30 3.64 12.64
N ALA A 37 3.62 4.14 11.44
CA ALA A 37 4.78 3.69 10.69
C ALA A 37 6.01 4.56 10.98
N ASN A 38 7.14 3.91 11.23
CA ASN A 38 8.47 4.47 11.11
C ASN A 38 9.23 3.64 10.07
N ASP A 39 10.43 4.07 9.67
CA ASP A 39 11.21 3.38 8.64
C ASP A 39 11.42 1.89 8.94
N PHE A 40 11.63 1.53 10.21
CA PHE A 40 11.74 0.13 10.62
C PHE A 40 10.46 -0.65 10.36
N MET A 41 9.31 -0.14 10.84
CA MET A 41 8.02 -0.78 10.64
C MET A 41 7.66 -0.87 9.15
N ASN A 42 7.98 0.16 8.37
CA ASN A 42 7.71 0.16 6.94
C ASN A 42 8.55 -0.89 6.20
N ASN A 43 9.85 -0.95 6.46
CA ASN A 43 10.72 -1.97 5.88
C ASN A 43 10.29 -3.39 6.29
N LEU A 44 9.90 -3.59 7.55
CA LEU A 44 9.41 -4.86 8.06
C LEU A 44 8.10 -5.28 7.37
N ILE A 45 7.11 -4.38 7.33
CA ILE A 45 5.80 -4.63 6.70
C ILE A 45 5.97 -4.86 5.19
N TYR A 46 6.83 -4.11 4.51
CA TYR A 46 7.10 -4.32 3.10
C TYR A 46 7.76 -5.69 2.86
N SER A 47 8.71 -6.10 3.70
CA SER A 47 9.41 -7.39 3.58
C SER A 47 8.46 -8.60 3.71
N ILE A 48 7.42 -8.49 4.54
CA ILE A 48 6.38 -9.53 4.66
C ILE A 48 5.28 -9.41 3.58
N THR A 49 5.10 -8.22 3.00
CA THR A 49 4.10 -7.97 1.96
C THR A 49 4.61 -8.41 0.59
N PHE A 50 5.88 -8.15 0.28
CA PHE A 50 6.48 -8.41 -1.01
C PHE A 50 6.30 -9.85 -1.52
N PRO A 51 6.43 -10.91 -0.70
CA PRO A 51 6.15 -12.29 -1.14
C PRO A 51 4.69 -12.51 -1.61
N ASN A 52 3.73 -11.72 -1.13
CA ASN A 52 2.35 -11.81 -1.61
C ASN A 52 2.19 -11.26 -3.04
N LEU A 53 3.06 -10.33 -3.45
CA LEU A 53 3.05 -9.75 -4.80
C LEU A 53 3.45 -10.76 -5.88
N VAL A 54 4.16 -11.84 -5.52
CA VAL A 54 4.64 -12.88 -6.45
C VAL A 54 3.84 -14.18 -6.36
N LYS A 55 2.70 -14.20 -5.67
CA LYS A 55 1.86 -15.41 -5.54
C LYS A 55 1.20 -15.82 -6.84
N GLY A 56 0.70 -14.86 -7.60
CA GLY A 56 0.07 -15.10 -8.90
C GLY A 56 1.14 -15.34 -9.98
N GLY A 57 0.91 -16.30 -10.89
CA GLY A 57 1.89 -16.63 -11.94
C GLY A 57 2.22 -15.45 -12.86
N ARG A 58 1.25 -14.57 -13.14
CA ARG A 58 1.43 -13.36 -13.96
C ARG A 58 2.28 -12.32 -13.22
N SER A 59 1.93 -12.04 -11.97
CA SER A 59 2.67 -11.12 -11.10
C SER A 59 4.10 -11.62 -10.84
N ALA A 60 4.28 -12.92 -10.60
CA ALA A 60 5.60 -13.54 -10.48
C ALA A 60 6.44 -13.30 -11.75
N ARG A 61 5.86 -13.52 -12.94
CA ARG A 61 6.55 -13.28 -14.21
C ARG A 61 6.90 -11.80 -14.42
N ALA A 62 6.01 -10.88 -14.05
CA ALA A 62 6.26 -9.44 -14.13
C ALA A 62 7.37 -8.96 -13.19
N ILE A 63 7.40 -9.50 -11.96
CA ILE A 63 8.26 -9.04 -10.87
C ILE A 63 9.60 -9.76 -10.87
N TRP A 64 9.58 -11.10 -10.84
CA TRP A 64 10.78 -11.93 -10.85
C TRP A 64 11.49 -11.83 -12.20
N ARG A 65 10.72 -11.85 -13.30
CA ARG A 65 11.17 -11.91 -14.69
C ARG A 65 12.03 -13.14 -14.99
N GLU A 66 12.04 -13.57 -16.23
CA GLU A 66 12.86 -14.72 -16.67
C GLU A 66 14.36 -14.42 -16.56
N ASP A 67 14.75 -13.15 -16.61
CA ASP A 67 16.13 -12.67 -16.41
C ASP A 67 16.50 -12.39 -14.94
N GLY A 68 15.60 -12.66 -13.98
CA GLY A 68 15.76 -12.34 -12.56
C GLY A 68 15.52 -10.87 -12.19
N GLY A 69 15.40 -9.98 -13.19
CA GLY A 69 14.94 -8.61 -13.02
C GLY A 69 15.65 -7.80 -11.94
N LYS A 70 14.96 -6.78 -11.41
CA LYS A 70 15.49 -6.03 -10.26
C LYS A 70 15.39 -6.83 -8.96
N VAL A 71 14.58 -7.87 -8.89
CA VAL A 71 14.38 -8.65 -7.65
C VAL A 71 15.63 -9.41 -7.27
N LEU A 72 16.26 -10.11 -8.22
CA LEU A 72 17.47 -10.88 -7.96
C LEU A 72 18.71 -10.00 -7.93
N HIS A 73 18.82 -9.05 -8.87
CA HIS A 73 20.07 -8.32 -9.10
C HIS A 73 20.15 -6.98 -8.35
N LYS A 74 19.00 -6.40 -7.94
CA LYS A 74 18.89 -5.05 -7.36
C LYS A 74 17.75 -4.95 -6.34
N ALA A 75 17.64 -5.93 -5.44
CA ALA A 75 16.50 -6.09 -4.54
C ALA A 75 16.14 -4.82 -3.76
N THR A 76 17.13 -4.14 -3.18
CA THR A 76 16.92 -2.87 -2.44
C THR A 76 16.33 -1.78 -3.33
N VAL A 77 16.85 -1.60 -4.55
CA VAL A 77 16.34 -0.60 -5.51
C VAL A 77 14.90 -0.92 -5.94
N ARG A 78 14.56 -2.21 -6.05
CA ARG A 78 13.18 -2.64 -6.36
C ARG A 78 12.23 -2.34 -5.19
N CYS A 79 12.69 -2.55 -3.96
CA CYS A 79 11.93 -2.26 -2.75
C CYS A 79 11.69 -0.76 -2.59
N GLU A 80 12.76 0.05 -2.62
CA GLU A 80 12.70 1.50 -2.48
C GLU A 80 11.85 2.15 -3.58
N GLY A 81 11.96 1.67 -4.83
CA GLY A 81 11.16 2.19 -5.94
C GLY A 81 9.66 2.01 -5.75
N SER A 82 9.23 0.82 -5.33
CA SER A 82 7.84 0.56 -4.96
C SER A 82 7.40 1.37 -3.75
N GLU A 83 8.21 1.36 -2.70
CA GLU A 83 7.84 1.95 -1.42
C GLU A 83 7.75 3.48 -1.50
N HIS A 84 8.60 4.12 -2.32
CA HIS A 84 8.51 5.54 -2.61
C HIS A 84 7.13 5.95 -3.17
N HIS A 85 6.62 5.18 -4.14
CA HIS A 85 5.30 5.45 -4.72
C HIS A 85 4.18 5.12 -3.73
N ASN A 86 4.27 3.98 -3.06
CA ASN A 86 3.31 3.57 -2.04
C ASN A 86 3.18 4.63 -0.92
N MET A 87 4.29 5.12 -0.39
CA MET A 87 4.30 6.15 0.65
C MET A 87 3.80 7.50 0.15
N THR A 88 4.08 7.86 -1.10
CA THR A 88 3.51 9.05 -1.73
C THR A 88 1.97 8.95 -1.68
N TRP A 89 1.41 7.81 -2.06
CA TRP A 89 -0.05 7.59 -2.10
C TRP A 89 -0.68 7.60 -0.71
N LEU A 90 -0.08 6.91 0.25
CA LEU A 90 -0.58 6.83 1.63
C LEU A 90 -0.46 8.16 2.39
N PHE A 91 0.57 8.95 2.10
CA PHE A 91 0.82 10.21 2.81
C PHE A 91 -0.05 11.36 2.29
N TYR A 92 -0.18 11.51 0.97
CA TYR A 92 -0.85 12.65 0.37
C TYR A 92 -2.32 12.39 0.00
N GLY A 93 -2.75 11.13 -0.13
CA GLY A 93 -4.12 10.77 -0.56
C GLY A 93 -4.29 10.80 -2.08
N ALA A 94 -5.32 10.16 -2.64
CA ALA A 94 -5.45 10.03 -4.09
C ALA A 94 -5.68 11.38 -4.78
N ASN A 95 -6.33 12.34 -4.13
CA ASN A 95 -6.68 13.60 -4.79
C ASN A 95 -5.49 14.56 -4.95
N ASP A 96 -4.36 14.28 -4.30
CA ASP A 96 -3.17 15.13 -4.39
C ASP A 96 -2.45 14.97 -5.75
N LYS A 97 -1.98 16.09 -6.30
CA LYS A 97 -1.25 16.12 -7.57
C LYS A 97 -0.04 15.19 -7.58
N ARG A 98 0.69 15.07 -6.48
CA ARG A 98 1.87 14.18 -6.38
C ARG A 98 1.48 12.72 -6.55
N CYS A 99 0.33 12.32 -6.00
CA CYS A 99 -0.21 10.98 -6.18
C CYS A 99 -0.66 10.75 -7.61
N LEU A 100 -1.36 11.73 -8.20
CA LEU A 100 -1.75 11.68 -9.62
C LEU A 100 -0.55 11.47 -10.54
N ASP A 101 0.50 12.28 -10.36
CA ASP A 101 1.72 12.22 -11.17
C ASP A 101 2.44 10.88 -10.95
N SER A 102 2.50 10.41 -9.70
CA SER A 102 3.10 9.12 -9.35
C SER A 102 2.34 7.95 -9.98
N ILE A 103 1.01 7.96 -9.94
CA ILE A 103 0.16 6.94 -10.57
C ILE A 103 0.40 6.92 -12.08
N ALA A 104 0.39 8.10 -12.72
CA ALA A 104 0.64 8.21 -14.15
C ALA A 104 2.04 7.68 -14.53
N TYR A 105 3.06 7.97 -13.73
CA TYR A 105 4.41 7.46 -13.95
C TYR A 105 4.45 5.92 -13.93
N VAL A 106 3.86 5.31 -12.90
CA VAL A 106 3.88 3.85 -12.75
C VAL A 106 3.07 3.17 -13.85
N ASN A 107 1.93 3.74 -14.25
CA ASN A 107 1.12 3.22 -15.34
C ASN A 107 1.88 3.23 -16.66
N ASN A 108 2.59 4.32 -16.96
CA ASN A 108 3.44 4.42 -18.13
C ASN A 108 4.62 3.43 -18.09
N LEU A 109 5.18 3.18 -16.90
CA LEU A 109 6.21 2.15 -16.73
C LEU A 109 5.67 0.77 -17.07
N HIS A 110 4.50 0.40 -16.56
CA HIS A 110 3.90 -0.92 -16.79
C HIS A 110 3.50 -1.11 -18.24
N ALA A 111 2.92 -0.09 -18.88
CA ALA A 111 2.62 -0.14 -20.31
C ALA A 111 3.89 -0.40 -21.16
N ARG A 112 5.02 0.21 -20.81
CA ARG A 112 6.31 -0.07 -21.48
C ARG A 112 6.82 -1.49 -21.24
N LEU A 113 6.62 -2.03 -20.04
CA LEU A 113 7.03 -3.39 -19.69
C LEU A 113 6.13 -4.43 -20.36
N GLU A 114 4.82 -4.22 -20.38
CA GLU A 114 3.84 -5.02 -21.13
C GLU A 114 4.21 -5.09 -22.61
N ALA A 115 4.54 -3.95 -23.21
CA ALA A 115 4.85 -3.88 -24.64
C ALA A 115 6.17 -4.57 -25.03
N LYS A 116 7.15 -4.70 -24.12
CA LYS A 116 8.54 -5.04 -24.50
C LYS A 116 9.18 -6.18 -23.72
N VAL A 117 8.71 -6.48 -22.51
CA VAL A 117 9.47 -7.30 -21.56
C VAL A 117 8.63 -8.44 -21.00
N THR A 118 7.44 -8.14 -20.51
CA THR A 118 6.54 -9.15 -19.92
C THR A 118 5.12 -8.96 -20.46
N PRO A 119 4.87 -9.30 -21.74
CA PRO A 119 3.53 -9.23 -22.31
C PRO A 119 2.54 -10.16 -21.61
N GLY A 120 1.29 -9.73 -21.52
CA GLY A 120 0.16 -10.42 -20.91
C GLY A 120 0.13 -10.37 -19.37
N CYS A 121 1.01 -9.60 -18.73
CA CYS A 121 1.16 -9.62 -17.27
C CYS A 121 0.43 -8.48 -16.58
N TYR A 122 0.11 -7.40 -17.29
CA TYR A 122 -0.37 -6.17 -16.66
C TYR A 122 -1.89 -5.93 -16.85
N GLY A 123 -2.53 -6.45 -17.89
CA GLY A 123 -3.93 -6.15 -18.22
C GLY A 123 -5.05 -6.76 -17.35
N HIS A 124 -4.77 -7.16 -16.10
CA HIS A 124 -5.70 -7.95 -15.27
C HIS A 124 -6.00 -7.25 -13.95
N ASN A 125 -7.20 -6.68 -13.83
CA ASN A 125 -7.57 -5.88 -12.66
C ASN A 125 -7.60 -6.68 -11.34
N ASP A 126 -7.97 -7.96 -11.41
CA ASP A 126 -8.07 -8.84 -10.24
C ASP A 126 -6.72 -8.97 -9.51
N ASP A 127 -5.61 -9.02 -10.26
CA ASP A 127 -4.25 -9.12 -9.69
C ASP A 127 -3.91 -7.87 -8.84
N TYR A 128 -4.46 -6.69 -9.17
CA TYR A 128 -4.29 -5.47 -8.38
C TYR A 128 -5.23 -5.41 -7.19
N ILE A 129 -6.49 -5.84 -7.36
CA ILE A 129 -7.47 -5.89 -6.26
C ILE A 129 -6.97 -6.82 -5.16
N ASP A 130 -6.50 -8.01 -5.52
CA ASP A 130 -5.95 -8.98 -4.56
C ASP A 130 -4.71 -8.45 -3.83
N THR A 131 -3.84 -7.75 -4.57
CA THR A 131 -2.65 -7.10 -4.01
C THR A 131 -3.04 -6.01 -3.00
N LEU A 132 -3.98 -5.13 -3.34
CA LEU A 132 -4.46 -4.05 -2.47
C LEU A 132 -5.14 -4.60 -1.22
N ALA A 133 -6.03 -5.57 -1.39
CA ALA A 133 -6.71 -6.23 -0.29
C ALA A 133 -5.72 -6.92 0.65
N SER A 134 -4.70 -7.59 0.09
CA SER A 134 -3.64 -8.23 0.87
C SER A 134 -2.78 -7.21 1.63
N ALA A 135 -2.38 -6.12 0.98
CA ALA A 135 -1.58 -5.06 1.60
C ALA A 135 -2.36 -4.35 2.73
N ALA A 136 -3.65 -4.09 2.55
CA ALA A 136 -4.46 -3.46 3.58
C ALA A 136 -4.69 -4.38 4.81
N LEU A 137 -4.74 -5.69 4.59
CA LEU A 137 -4.92 -6.67 5.67
C LEU A 137 -3.61 -7.14 6.32
N ILE A 138 -2.44 -6.84 5.73
CA ILE A 138 -1.16 -7.38 6.19
C ILE A 138 -0.85 -6.95 7.63
N GLY A 139 -1.08 -5.68 7.96
CA GLY A 139 -0.82 -5.15 9.30
C GLY A 139 -1.70 -5.80 10.36
N GLN A 140 -2.97 -6.03 10.02
CA GLN A 140 -3.92 -6.74 10.88
C GLN A 140 -3.48 -8.18 11.12
N ARG A 141 -3.14 -8.91 10.04
CA ARG A 141 -2.70 -10.31 10.11
C ARG A 141 -1.40 -10.44 10.89
N PHE A 142 -0.47 -9.51 10.68
CA PHE A 142 0.81 -9.47 11.39
C PHE A 142 0.59 -9.25 12.90
N ALA A 143 -0.22 -8.26 13.29
CA ALA A 143 -0.54 -8.01 14.69
C ALA A 143 -1.17 -9.25 15.37
N ILE A 144 -2.16 -9.86 14.72
CA ILE A 144 -2.82 -11.08 15.21
C ILE A 144 -1.81 -12.24 15.35
N SER A 145 -0.91 -12.42 14.38
CA SER A 145 0.10 -13.49 14.43
C SER A 145 1.08 -13.35 15.60
N LEU A 146 1.26 -12.13 16.11
CA LEU A 146 2.09 -11.82 17.28
C LEU A 146 1.30 -11.86 18.61
N GLY A 147 0.02 -12.24 18.58
CA GLY A 147 -0.86 -12.20 19.76
C GLY A 147 -1.19 -10.79 20.25
N LEU A 148 -0.96 -9.77 19.42
CA LEU A 148 -1.33 -8.39 19.72
C LEU A 148 -2.82 -8.19 19.46
N GLN A 149 -3.41 -7.21 20.15
CA GLN A 149 -4.74 -6.74 19.80
C GLN A 149 -4.68 -6.21 18.37
N GLY A 150 -5.48 -6.80 17.47
CA GLY A 150 -5.53 -6.37 16.08
C GLY A 150 -5.85 -4.87 15.97
N LEU A 151 -5.51 -4.28 14.82
CA LEU A 151 -5.89 -2.93 14.45
C LEU A 151 -7.42 -2.80 14.52
N THR A 152 -7.91 -1.67 15.04
CA THR A 152 -9.34 -1.46 15.30
C THR A 152 -10.16 -1.48 13.99
N THR A 153 -11.48 -1.69 14.09
CA THR A 153 -12.41 -1.82 12.95
C THR A 153 -12.37 -0.63 11.97
N LYS A 154 -11.99 0.57 12.44
CA LYS A 154 -11.78 1.76 11.59
C LYS A 154 -10.47 1.75 10.81
N LEU A 155 -9.50 0.98 11.26
CA LEU A 155 -8.21 0.81 10.64
C LEU A 155 -8.27 -0.28 9.55
N VAL A 156 -9.17 -1.26 9.73
CA VAL A 156 -9.65 -2.14 8.65
C VAL A 156 -10.34 -1.35 7.53
N CYS A 157 -10.93 -0.19 7.84
CA CYS A 157 -11.45 0.72 6.81
C CYS A 157 -10.35 1.20 5.87
N MET A 158 -9.06 1.18 6.23
CA MET A 158 -7.95 1.42 5.30
C MET A 158 -8.02 0.51 4.05
N SER A 159 -8.54 -0.72 4.20
CA SER A 159 -8.81 -1.65 3.09
C SER A 159 -9.95 -1.19 2.18
N ILE A 160 -11.02 -0.64 2.79
CA ILE A 160 -12.16 -0.06 2.08
C ILE A 160 -11.74 1.27 1.43
N CYS A 161 -10.91 2.06 2.12
CA CYS A 161 -10.34 3.34 1.68
C CYS A 161 -9.43 3.13 0.47
N CYS A 162 -8.50 2.17 0.52
CA CYS A 162 -7.66 1.78 -0.61
C CYS A 162 -8.49 1.25 -1.78
N GLY A 163 -9.55 0.47 -1.51
CA GLY A 163 -10.51 0.04 -2.53
C GLY A 163 -11.26 1.21 -3.18
N MET A 164 -11.78 2.15 -2.39
CA MET A 164 -12.55 3.33 -2.87
C MET A 164 -11.69 4.40 -3.54
N LEU A 165 -10.43 4.59 -3.07
CA LEU A 165 -9.40 5.40 -3.73
C LEU A 165 -9.18 4.93 -5.19
N TRP A 166 -9.36 3.63 -5.43
CA TRP A 166 -9.12 2.98 -6.71
C TRP A 166 -10.37 2.76 -7.55
N GLU A 167 -11.52 2.49 -6.93
CA GLU A 167 -12.81 2.31 -7.61
C GLU A 167 -13.25 3.59 -8.32
N LYS A 168 -12.98 4.77 -7.73
CA LYS A 168 -13.16 6.08 -8.40
C LYS A 168 -12.23 6.29 -9.60
N ARG A 169 -11.30 5.37 -9.87
CA ARG A 169 -10.28 5.48 -10.91
C ARG A 169 -10.26 4.30 -11.87
N GLN A 170 -11.35 3.53 -11.99
CA GLN A 170 -11.46 2.41 -12.93
C GLN A 170 -11.12 2.76 -14.39
N ASP A 171 -11.08 4.03 -14.75
CA ASP A 171 -10.65 4.52 -16.07
C ASP A 171 -9.11 4.55 -16.25
N THR A 172 -8.37 4.35 -15.17
CA THR A 172 -6.91 4.27 -15.12
C THR A 172 -6.53 2.98 -14.41
N THR A 173 -6.13 1.95 -15.16
CA THR A 173 -5.49 0.76 -14.60
C THR A 173 -4.30 1.24 -13.78
N VAL A 174 -4.39 1.16 -12.45
CA VAL A 174 -3.27 1.55 -11.61
C VAL A 174 -2.53 0.31 -11.15
N PHE A 175 -1.24 0.41 -11.39
CA PHE A 175 -0.31 -0.65 -11.65
C PHE A 175 0.64 -0.75 -10.45
N ILE A 176 0.48 -1.71 -9.53
CA ILE A 176 1.15 -1.62 -8.19
C ILE A 176 2.57 -2.21 -8.19
N TYR A 177 2.96 -2.90 -9.25
CA TYR A 177 4.26 -3.56 -9.40
C TYR A 177 5.40 -2.63 -9.89
N ALA A 178 5.79 -1.59 -9.16
CA ALA A 178 6.92 -0.71 -9.57
C ALA A 178 8.30 -1.21 -9.11
#